data_AF-A0A958Z2H8-F1
#
_entry.id   AF-A0A958Z2H8-F1
#
_cell.length_a   1.000
_cell.length_b   1.000
_cell.length_c   1.000
_cell.angle_alpha   90.00
_cell.angle_beta   90.00
_cell.angle_gamma   90.00
#
_symmetry.space_group_name_H-M   'P 1'
#
loop_
_entity.id
_entity.type
_entity.pdbx_description
1 polymer ?
#
loop_
_entity_poly.entity_id
_entity_poly.type
_entity_poly.pdbx_seq_one_letter_code
_entity_poly.pdbx_strand_id
1 'polypeptide(L)'
;VTFDIDANGIIKVSATDKATNKTQDIRIEASSGLTEEEIKKMKADAEANAESDKAAKEKVEKLNEADAMIFQTEKQLKEFGEKLSDDKKKPIEEALEELKKAYESKDVATIQPALDKINEAWKVASEEMYKAQAEQGAPAGDASQDAGNASSNGEENSDVEDVDFEEVK
;
A
#
# COMPACT_ATOMS: atom_id res chain seq x y z
N VAL A 1 -12.62 8.88 -1.79
CA VAL A 1 -14.01 8.40 -1.68
C VAL A 1 -14.46 8.67 -0.27
N THR A 2 -15.66 9.20 -0.07
CA THR A 2 -16.23 9.55 1.22
C THR A 2 -17.57 8.86 1.39
N PHE A 3 -17.81 8.30 2.57
CA PHE A 3 -19.08 7.69 2.96
C PHE A 3 -19.73 8.58 4.02
N ASP A 4 -20.89 9.15 3.70
CA ASP A 4 -21.68 10.00 4.59
C ASP A 4 -23.00 9.27 4.90
N ILE A 5 -23.36 9.19 6.18
CA ILE A 5 -24.59 8.53 6.65
C ILE A 5 -25.41 9.59 7.37
N ASP A 6 -26.60 9.88 6.86
CA ASP A 6 -27.48 10.87 7.49
C ASP A 6 -28.32 10.25 8.63
N ALA A 7 -29.00 11.11 9.40
CA ALA A 7 -29.87 10.68 10.50
C ALA A 7 -31.07 9.82 10.06
N ASN A 8 -31.37 9.75 8.76
CA ASN A 8 -32.43 8.92 8.19
C ASN A 8 -31.88 7.57 7.68
N GLY A 9 -30.59 7.31 7.83
CA GLY A 9 -29.93 6.11 7.33
C GLY A 9 -29.68 6.10 5.82
N ILE A 10 -29.76 7.25 5.15
CA ILE A 10 -29.38 7.37 3.74
C ILE A 10 -27.86 7.45 3.67
N ILE A 11 -27.25 6.56 2.87
CA ILE A 11 -25.82 6.55 2.65
C ILE A 11 -25.53 7.31 1.35
N LYS A 12 -24.72 8.36 1.44
CA LYS A 12 -24.17 9.08 0.29
C LYS A 12 -22.71 8.68 0.12
N VAL A 13 -22.39 8.08 -1.03
CA VAL A 13 -21.02 7.72 -1.41
C VAL A 13 -20.55 8.71 -2.46
N SER A 14 -19.52 9.50 -2.15
CA SER A 14 -18.96 10.48 -3.08
C SER A 14 -17.50 10.14 -3.44
N ALA A 15 -17.16 10.24 -4.71
CA ALA A 15 -15.81 10.08 -5.23
C ALA A 15 -15.39 11.33 -6.00
N THR A 16 -14.44 12.09 -5.45
CA THR A 16 -13.89 13.29 -6.08
C THR A 16 -12.51 13.00 -6.65
N ASP A 17 -12.30 13.32 -7.93
CA ASP A 17 -10.97 13.40 -8.52
C ASP A 17 -10.32 14.73 -8.11
N LYS A 18 -9.22 14.66 -7.34
CA LYS A 18 -8.51 15.84 -6.82
C LYS A 18 -7.80 16.67 -7.90
N ALA A 19 -7.53 16.10 -9.09
CA ALA A 19 -6.89 16.83 -10.18
C ALA A 19 -7.89 17.70 -10.95
N THR A 20 -9.12 17.20 -11.15
CA THR A 20 -10.16 17.89 -11.93
C THR A 20 -11.24 18.53 -11.06
N ASN A 21 -11.26 18.25 -9.75
CA ASN A 21 -12.32 18.60 -8.80
C ASN A 21 -13.72 18.13 -9.21
N LYS A 22 -13.80 17.14 -10.12
CA LYS A 22 -15.07 16.53 -10.52
C LYS A 22 -15.47 15.47 -9.50
N THR A 23 -16.74 15.46 -9.12
CA THR A 23 -17.31 14.52 -8.15
C THR A 23 -18.37 13.66 -8.82
N GLN A 24 -18.41 12.39 -8.44
CA GLN A 24 -19.49 11.44 -8.72
C GLN A 24 -20.09 10.99 -7.40
N ASP A 25 -21.42 10.99 -7.32
CA ASP A 25 -22.16 10.67 -6.09
C ASP A 25 -23.18 9.54 -6.33
N ILE A 26 -23.30 8.64 -5.36
CA ILE A 26 -24.32 7.59 -5.31
C ILE A 26 -25.09 7.76 -4.00
N ARG A 27 -26.42 7.67 -4.06
CA ARG A 27 -27.32 7.69 -2.90
C ARG A 27 -27.96 6.32 -2.74
N ILE A 28 -27.80 5.73 -1.56
CA ILE A 28 -28.40 4.44 -1.19
C ILE A 28 -29.46 4.74 -0.13
N GLU A 29 -30.73 4.50 -0.48
CA GLU A 29 -31.87 4.71 0.42
C GLU A 29 -32.17 3.40 1.16
N ALA A 30 -32.23 3.46 2.49
CA ALA A 30 -32.45 2.33 3.38
C ALA A 30 -33.85 1.73 3.17
N SER A 31 -34.01 0.87 2.16
CA SER A 31 -35.25 0.15 1.88
C SER A 31 -35.12 -1.38 1.99
N SER A 32 -33.90 -1.90 2.19
CA SER A 32 -33.63 -3.31 2.45
C SER A 32 -32.30 -3.49 3.19
N GLY A 33 -32.34 -3.46 4.52
CA GLY A 33 -31.20 -3.83 5.37
C GLY A 33 -31.21 -5.31 5.74
N LEU A 34 -30.16 -5.75 6.44
CA LEU A 34 -30.11 -7.08 7.04
C LEU A 34 -31.06 -7.15 8.24
N THR A 35 -31.73 -8.29 8.40
CA THR A 35 -32.50 -8.62 9.63
C THR A 35 -31.57 -8.86 10.83
N GLU A 36 -32.10 -8.78 12.05
CA GLU A 36 -31.30 -9.06 13.26
C GLU A 36 -30.70 -10.48 13.26
N GLU A 37 -31.43 -11.46 12.71
CA GLU A 37 -30.96 -12.83 12.55
C GLU A 37 -29.79 -12.91 11.56
N GLU A 38 -29.87 -12.21 10.43
CA GLU A 38 -28.78 -12.12 9.45
C GLU A 38 -27.57 -11.39 10.03
N ILE A 39 -27.77 -10.32 10.80
CA ILE A 39 -26.69 -9.60 11.49
C ILE A 39 -25.97 -10.53 12.46
N LYS A 40 -26.72 -11.28 13.29
CA LYS A 40 -26.13 -12.22 14.26
C LYS A 40 -25.38 -13.34 13.55
N LYS A 41 -25.94 -13.87 12.47
CA LYS A 41 -25.28 -14.88 11.64
C LYS A 41 -23.98 -14.34 11.02
N MET A 42 -23.99 -13.15 10.42
CA MET A 42 -22.80 -12.54 9.84
C MET A 42 -21.70 -12.29 10.88
N LYS A 43 -22.05 -11.91 12.12
CA LYS A 43 -21.08 -11.78 13.21
C LYS A 43 -20.42 -13.11 13.55
N ALA A 44 -21.21 -14.16 13.73
CA ALA A 44 -20.70 -15.50 14.02
C ALA A 44 -19.85 -16.06 12.86
N ASP A 45 -20.28 -15.84 11.62
CA ASP A 45 -19.54 -16.23 10.43
C ASP A 45 -18.21 -15.47 10.34
N ALA A 46 -18.18 -14.17 10.63
CA ALA A 46 -16.94 -13.37 10.64
C ALA A 46 -15.96 -13.85 11.72
N GLU A 47 -16.44 -14.18 12.92
CA GLU A 47 -15.62 -14.74 13.99
C GLU A 47 -15.05 -16.11 13.61
N ALA A 48 -15.89 -16.99 13.05
CA ALA A 48 -15.48 -18.33 12.64
C ALA A 48 -14.49 -18.32 11.47
N ASN A 49 -14.57 -17.33 10.58
CA ASN A 49 -13.71 -17.21 9.40
C ASN A 49 -12.52 -16.26 9.59
N ALA A 50 -12.36 -15.64 10.76
CA ALA A 50 -11.36 -14.60 10.99
C ALA A 50 -9.93 -15.01 10.55
N GLU A 51 -9.50 -16.23 10.85
CA GLU A 51 -8.17 -16.73 10.45
C GLU A 51 -8.07 -16.98 8.94
N SER A 52 -9.11 -17.53 8.33
CA SER A 52 -9.17 -17.77 6.89
C SER A 52 -9.17 -16.46 6.11
N ASP A 53 -9.95 -15.49 6.54
CA ASP A 53 -10.03 -14.15 5.92
C ASP A 53 -8.73 -13.39 6.09
N LYS A 54 -8.05 -13.54 7.24
CA LYS A 54 -6.70 -13.00 7.45
C LYS A 54 -5.69 -13.58 6.45
N ALA A 55 -5.67 -14.91 6.28
CA ALA A 55 -4.78 -15.56 5.32
C ALA A 55 -5.09 -15.15 3.87
N ALA A 56 -6.38 -15.02 3.53
CA ALA A 56 -6.81 -14.54 2.22
C ALA A 56 -6.38 -13.09 1.98
N LYS A 57 -6.51 -12.22 2.98
CA LYS A 57 -6.05 -10.84 2.94
C LYS A 57 -4.54 -10.76 2.72
N GLU A 58 -3.75 -11.47 3.53
CA GLU A 58 -2.29 -11.50 3.42
C GLU A 58 -1.84 -11.97 2.02
N LYS A 59 -2.53 -12.97 1.45
CA LYS A 59 -2.28 -13.42 0.08
C LYS A 59 -2.53 -12.32 -0.95
N VAL A 60 -3.65 -11.63 -0.87
CA VAL A 60 -3.99 -10.55 -1.81
C VAL A 60 -3.04 -9.36 -1.66
N GLU A 61 -2.68 -9.00 -0.43
CA GLU A 61 -1.70 -7.94 -0.16
C GLU A 61 -0.35 -8.25 -0.82
N LYS A 62 0.15 -9.49 -0.68
CA LYS A 62 1.40 -9.92 -1.30
C LYS A 62 1.34 -9.94 -2.83
N LEU A 63 0.20 -10.32 -3.41
CA LEU A 63 0.00 -10.26 -4.86
C LEU A 63 0.03 -8.81 -5.37
N ASN A 64 -0.65 -7.90 -4.68
CA ASN A 64 -0.67 -6.49 -5.04
C ASN A 64 0.71 -5.84 -4.88
N GLU A 65 1.45 -6.21 -3.83
CA GLU A 65 2.85 -5.78 -3.63
C GLU A 65 3.75 -6.24 -4.79
N ALA A 66 3.63 -7.51 -5.20
CA ALA A 66 4.36 -8.05 -6.35
C ALA A 66 4.00 -7.33 -7.66
N ASP A 67 2.71 -7.12 -7.93
CA ASP A 67 2.24 -6.41 -9.13
C ASP A 67 2.77 -4.97 -9.19
N ALA A 68 2.68 -4.25 -8.07
CA ALA A 68 3.21 -2.90 -7.95
C ALA A 68 4.73 -2.86 -8.17
N MET A 69 5.47 -3.81 -7.60
CA MET A 69 6.92 -3.91 -7.74
C MET A 69 7.35 -4.26 -9.18
N ILE A 70 6.62 -5.16 -9.85
CA ILE A 70 6.84 -5.49 -11.27
C ILE A 70 6.66 -4.22 -12.10
N PHE A 71 5.54 -3.53 -11.95
CA PHE A 71 5.24 -2.31 -12.70
C PHE A 71 6.29 -1.21 -12.46
N GLN A 72 6.65 -0.98 -11.21
CA GLN A 72 7.67 0.02 -10.85
C GLN A 72 9.03 -0.34 -11.46
N THR A 73 9.46 -1.59 -11.36
CA THR A 73 10.75 -2.04 -11.89
C THR A 73 10.79 -1.94 -13.41
N GLU A 74 9.73 -2.36 -14.11
CA GLU A 74 9.63 -2.21 -15.57
C GLU A 74 9.74 -0.76 -16.01
N LYS A 75 9.06 0.14 -15.29
CA LYS A 75 9.14 1.57 -15.55
C LYS A 75 10.56 2.10 -15.34
N GLN A 76 11.19 1.77 -14.23
CA GLN A 76 12.55 2.22 -13.91
C GLN A 76 13.59 1.68 -14.89
N LEU A 77 13.50 0.41 -15.29
CA LEU A 77 14.37 -0.17 -16.32
C LEU A 77 14.17 0.49 -17.67
N LYS A 78 12.93 0.87 -18.02
CA LYS A 78 12.66 1.62 -19.26
C LYS A 78 13.25 3.05 -19.23
N GLU A 79 13.22 3.71 -18.08
CA GLU A 79 13.68 5.10 -17.94
C GLU A 79 15.21 5.22 -17.73
N PHE A 80 15.81 4.29 -16.98
CA PHE A 80 17.20 4.38 -16.53
C PHE A 80 18.05 3.15 -16.90
N GLY A 81 17.47 2.08 -17.44
CA GLY A 81 18.19 0.82 -17.67
C GLY A 81 19.29 0.87 -18.72
N GLU A 82 19.41 1.93 -19.51
CA GLU A 82 20.57 2.17 -20.40
C GLU A 82 21.73 2.88 -19.68
N LYS A 83 21.45 3.52 -18.54
CA LYS A 83 22.44 4.20 -17.70
C LYS A 83 23.04 3.29 -16.62
N LEU A 84 22.41 2.14 -16.38
CA LEU A 84 22.91 1.11 -15.49
C LEU A 84 23.95 0.27 -16.22
N SER A 85 25.03 -0.08 -15.53
CA SER A 85 25.99 -1.06 -16.00
C SER A 85 25.36 -2.46 -16.13
N ASP A 86 25.85 -3.27 -17.08
CA ASP A 86 25.29 -4.60 -17.35
C ASP A 86 25.34 -5.53 -16.12
N ASP A 87 26.35 -5.38 -15.26
CA ASP A 87 26.49 -6.15 -14.02
C ASP A 87 25.46 -5.77 -12.95
N LYS A 88 24.83 -4.59 -13.06
CA LYS A 88 23.73 -4.14 -12.19
C LYS A 88 22.37 -4.37 -12.81
N LYS A 89 22.26 -4.16 -14.13
CA LYS A 89 21.02 -4.33 -14.89
C LYS A 89 20.57 -5.79 -14.94
N LYS A 90 21.48 -6.71 -15.28
CA LYS A 90 21.15 -8.12 -15.50
C LYS A 90 20.56 -8.80 -14.26
N PRO A 91 21.10 -8.62 -13.03
CA PRO A 91 20.46 -9.14 -11.82
C PRO A 91 19.03 -8.62 -11.58
N ILE A 92 18.73 -7.37 -11.95
CA ILE A 92 17.39 -6.79 -11.82
C ILE A 92 16.43 -7.43 -12.84
N GLU A 93 16.85 -7.60 -14.09
CA GLU A 93 16.05 -8.26 -15.13
C GLU A 93 15.75 -9.72 -14.77
N GLU A 94 16.74 -10.46 -14.28
CA GLU A 94 16.55 -11.84 -13.81
C GLU A 94 15.60 -11.91 -12.60
N ALA A 95 15.74 -11.01 -11.62
CA ALA A 95 14.85 -10.95 -10.47
C ALA A 95 13.42 -10.53 -10.86
N LEU A 96 13.27 -9.65 -11.85
CA LEU A 96 11.98 -9.25 -12.40
C LEU A 96 11.26 -10.43 -13.08
N GLU A 97 11.98 -11.22 -13.88
CA GLU A 97 11.40 -12.43 -14.49
C GLU A 97 10.97 -13.46 -13.44
N GLU A 98 11.75 -13.63 -12.38
CA GLU A 98 11.43 -14.53 -11.28
C GLU A 98 10.18 -14.06 -10.52
N LEU A 99 10.09 -12.76 -10.21
CA LEU A 99 8.92 -12.17 -9.57
C LEU A 99 7.66 -12.30 -10.43
N LYS A 100 7.76 -12.13 -11.76
CA LYS A 100 6.64 -12.36 -12.69
C LYS A 100 6.16 -13.80 -12.65
N LYS A 101 7.07 -14.77 -12.70
CA LYS A 101 6.71 -16.20 -12.61
C LYS A 101 6.08 -16.55 -11.26
N ALA A 102 6.60 -16.00 -10.16
CA ALA A 102 6.02 -16.15 -8.83
C ALA A 102 4.63 -15.51 -8.71
N TYR A 103 4.43 -14.34 -9.32
CA TYR A 103 3.13 -13.67 -9.37
C TYR A 103 2.10 -14.49 -10.17
N GLU A 104 2.48 -15.04 -11.33
CA GLU A 104 1.62 -15.88 -12.17
C GLU A 104 1.19 -17.18 -11.45
N SER A 105 2.08 -17.78 -10.65
CA SER A 105 1.76 -18.98 -9.87
C SER A 105 0.78 -18.72 -8.73
N LYS A 106 0.65 -17.45 -8.31
CA LYS A 106 -0.14 -17.00 -7.15
C LYS A 106 0.22 -17.72 -5.84
N ASP A 107 1.45 -18.21 -5.74
CA ASP A 107 2.00 -18.83 -4.55
C ASP A 107 2.79 -17.80 -3.72
N VAL A 108 2.20 -17.39 -2.61
CA VAL A 108 2.75 -16.40 -1.67
C VAL A 108 4.13 -16.82 -1.15
N ALA A 109 4.36 -18.13 -0.98
CA ALA A 109 5.64 -18.64 -0.49
C ALA A 109 6.79 -18.38 -1.47
N THR A 110 6.47 -18.24 -2.77
CA THR A 110 7.46 -17.91 -3.82
C THR A 110 7.56 -16.41 -4.08
N ILE A 111 6.49 -15.66 -3.81
CA ILE A 111 6.44 -14.21 -4.03
C ILE A 111 7.36 -13.47 -3.06
N GLN A 112 7.33 -13.81 -1.76
CA GLN A 112 8.15 -13.09 -0.77
C GLN A 112 9.66 -13.18 -1.07
N PRO A 113 10.25 -14.36 -1.33
CA PRO A 113 11.66 -14.44 -1.72
C PRO A 113 11.98 -13.68 -3.01
N ALA A 114 11.08 -13.66 -3.98
CA ALA A 114 11.27 -12.93 -5.23
C ALA A 114 11.22 -11.40 -5.02
N LEU A 115 10.34 -10.91 -4.14
CA LEU A 115 10.30 -9.52 -3.69
C LEU A 115 11.60 -9.13 -2.96
N ASP A 116 12.11 -9.99 -2.08
CA ASP A 116 13.36 -9.71 -1.38
C ASP A 116 14.55 -9.65 -2.36
N LYS A 117 14.56 -10.57 -3.34
CA LYS A 117 15.61 -10.64 -4.37
C LYS A 117 15.65 -9.40 -5.26
N ILE A 118 14.49 -8.93 -5.74
CA ILE A 118 14.43 -7.75 -6.59
C ILE A 118 14.81 -6.48 -5.82
N ASN A 119 14.43 -6.39 -4.54
CA ASN A 119 14.82 -5.28 -3.66
C ASN A 119 16.33 -5.26 -3.42
N GLU A 120 16.97 -6.40 -3.16
CA GLU A 120 18.42 -6.46 -3.00
C GLU A 120 19.15 -6.12 -4.31
N ALA A 121 18.65 -6.57 -5.46
CA ALA A 121 19.21 -6.20 -6.76
C ALA A 121 19.17 -4.67 -6.98
N TRP A 122 18.06 -4.03 -6.66
CA TRP A 122 17.92 -2.56 -6.74
C TRP A 122 18.81 -1.83 -5.73
N LYS A 123 18.98 -2.36 -4.52
CA LYS A 123 19.89 -1.80 -3.52
C LYS A 123 21.35 -1.86 -3.99
N VAL A 124 21.76 -2.94 -4.67
CA VAL A 124 23.10 -3.04 -5.25
C VAL A 124 23.30 -2.06 -6.43
N ALA A 125 22.21 -1.71 -7.14
CA ALA A 125 22.20 -0.74 -8.22
C ALA A 125 21.91 0.71 -7.77
N SER A 126 21.65 0.94 -6.48
CA SER A 126 21.11 2.22 -6.00
C SER A 126 22.06 3.39 -6.25
N GLU A 127 23.37 3.19 -6.09
CA GLU A 127 24.37 4.23 -6.35
C GLU A 127 24.36 4.73 -7.81
N GLU A 128 24.19 3.82 -8.76
CA GLU A 128 24.11 4.16 -10.19
C GLU A 128 22.75 4.77 -10.53
N MET A 129 21.67 4.28 -9.89
CA MET A 129 20.33 4.84 -10.06
C MET A 129 20.25 6.30 -9.57
N TYR A 130 20.80 6.61 -8.40
CA TYR A 130 20.87 7.98 -7.88
C TYR A 130 21.67 8.92 -8.79
N LYS A 131 22.80 8.44 -9.35
CA LYS A 131 23.58 9.21 -10.34
C LYS A 131 22.78 9.43 -11.63
N ALA A 132 22.13 8.38 -12.13
CA ALA A 132 21.30 8.43 -13.34
C ALA A 132 20.10 9.39 -13.21
N GLN A 133 19.52 9.49 -12.01
CA GLN A 133 18.41 10.39 -11.67
C GLN A 133 18.89 11.85 -11.52
N ALA A 134 20.06 12.09 -10.92
CA ALA A 134 20.64 13.42 -10.77
C ALA A 134 20.99 14.07 -12.13
N GLU A 135 21.44 13.28 -13.11
CA GLU A 135 21.74 13.78 -14.46
C GLU A 135 20.50 14.14 -15.28
N GLN A 136 19.31 13.63 -14.92
CA GLN A 136 18.09 13.87 -15.68
C GLN A 136 17.32 15.13 -15.22
N GLY A 137 17.81 15.85 -14.21
CA GLY A 137 17.23 17.12 -13.77
C GLY A 137 15.74 17.02 -13.39
N ALA A 138 15.28 15.85 -12.94
CA ALA A 138 13.93 15.67 -12.45
C ALA A 138 13.81 16.32 -11.05
N PRO A 139 12.78 17.15 -10.78
CA PRO A 139 12.56 17.65 -9.42
C PRO A 139 12.34 16.44 -8.51
N ALA A 140 12.99 16.45 -7.35
CA ALA A 140 12.84 15.44 -6.32
C ALA A 140 11.35 15.28 -5.95
N GLY A 141 10.74 14.23 -6.49
CA GLY A 141 9.44 13.74 -6.05
C GLY A 141 9.65 12.88 -4.82
N ASP A 142 9.18 13.41 -3.69
CA ASP A 142 8.94 12.77 -2.39
C ASP A 142 9.08 11.23 -2.40
N ALA A 143 10.27 10.76 -2.06
CA ALA A 143 10.45 9.48 -1.38
C ALA A 143 10.81 9.84 0.05
N SER A 144 9.81 10.24 0.83
CA SER A 144 9.90 10.29 2.29
C SER A 144 10.22 8.89 2.80
N GLN A 145 11.51 8.63 2.98
CA GLN A 145 12.05 7.52 3.73
C GLN A 145 12.04 7.95 5.19
N ASP A 146 10.89 7.78 5.85
CA ASP A 146 10.81 7.80 7.31
C ASP A 146 11.33 6.45 7.84
N ALA A 147 12.60 6.44 8.24
CA ALA A 147 13.19 5.44 9.11
C ALA A 147 14.37 6.13 9.82
N GLY A 148 14.15 6.39 11.11
CA GLY A 148 14.84 7.44 11.85
C GLY A 148 16.29 7.20 12.20
N ASN A 149 16.93 8.29 12.65
CA ASN A 149 17.93 8.22 13.69
C ASN A 149 17.99 9.52 14.49
N ALA A 150 17.92 9.36 15.81
CA ALA A 150 17.99 10.40 16.81
C ALA A 150 19.40 11.02 16.90
N SER A 151 19.49 12.33 17.21
CA SER A 151 20.10 12.79 18.47
C SER A 151 20.03 14.33 18.63
N SER A 152 19.41 14.73 19.74
CA SER A 152 19.77 15.82 20.67
C SER A 152 19.96 17.26 20.16
N ASN A 153 19.00 18.13 20.48
CA ASN A 153 19.24 19.27 21.38
C ASN A 153 17.91 19.74 21.99
N GLY A 154 17.88 19.90 23.30
CA GLY A 154 16.66 20.14 24.07
C GLY A 154 16.17 21.58 24.07
N GLU A 155 14.87 21.74 24.33
CA GLU A 155 14.30 22.79 25.17
C GLU A 155 12.87 22.39 25.55
N GLU A 156 12.48 22.81 26.75
CA GLU A 156 11.35 22.35 27.55
C GLU A 156 9.98 22.69 26.93
N ASN A 157 9.05 21.73 26.97
CA ASN A 157 7.65 21.99 27.31
C ASN A 157 6.94 20.67 27.63
N SER A 158 6.75 20.43 28.91
CA SER A 158 5.81 19.47 29.47
C SER A 158 4.40 20.05 29.36
N ASP A 159 3.58 19.49 28.47
CA ASP A 159 2.12 19.57 28.60
C ASP A 159 1.51 18.27 28.04
N VAL A 160 1.33 17.31 28.95
CA VAL A 160 0.58 16.07 28.70
C VAL A 160 -0.78 16.33 29.34
N GLU A 161 -1.77 16.68 28.53
CA GLU A 161 -3.16 16.68 28.98
C GLU A 161 -3.67 15.23 29.01
N ASP A 162 -3.75 14.68 30.22
CA ASP A 162 -4.48 13.46 30.53
C ASP A 162 -5.96 13.64 30.14
N VAL A 163 -6.45 12.79 29.25
CA VAL A 163 -7.87 12.71 28.91
C VAL A 163 -8.57 11.79 29.91
N ASP A 164 -9.31 12.40 30.84
CA ASP A 164 -10.21 11.70 31.77
C ASP A 164 -11.37 11.03 31.01
N PHE A 165 -11.54 9.73 31.24
CA PHE A 165 -12.61 8.90 30.73
C PHE A 165 -13.76 8.90 31.74
N GLU A 166 -14.93 9.41 31.37
CA GLU A 166 -16.14 9.35 32.22
C GLU A 166 -17.12 8.31 31.66
N GLU A 167 -17.25 7.18 32.37
CA GLU A 167 -18.32 6.20 32.15
C GLU A 167 -19.67 6.84 32.49
N VAL A 168 -20.55 6.97 31.50
CA VAL A 168 -21.95 7.30 31.75
C VAL A 168 -22.73 5.99 31.89
N LYS A 169 -23.26 5.81 33.10
CA LYS A 169 -24.14 4.72 33.53
C LYS A 169 -25.55 4.84 32.97
#